data_AF-A0A5Q4Z3C9-F1
#
_entry.id   AF-A0A5Q4Z3C9-F1
#
_cell.length_a   1.000
_cell.length_b   1.000
_cell.length_c   1.000
_cell.angle_alpha   90.00
_cell.angle_beta   90.00
_cell.angle_gamma   90.00
#
_symmetry.space_group_name_H-M   'P 1'
#
loop_
_entity.id
_entity.type
_entity.pdbx_description
1 polymer ?
#
loop_
_entity_poly.entity_id
_entity_poly.type
_entity_poly.pdbx_seq_one_letter_code
_entity_poly.pdbx_strand_id
1 'polypeptide(L)' 'MPATFLLDRDGSVALAHVDVDYRKRLDVESLLRALKALQARHAAKLHALRERPGRSP' A
#
# COMPACT_ATOMS: atom_id res chain seq x y z
N MET A 1 5.40 2.04 21.97
CA MET A 1 5.11 3.17 21.07
C MET A 1 4.02 2.74 20.10
N PRO A 2 2.84 3.38 20.10
CA PRO A 2 1.76 3.10 19.16
C PRO A 2 2.19 3.18 17.69
N ALA A 3 1.70 2.26 16.87
CA ALA A 3 1.98 2.25 15.44
C ALA A 3 0.83 1.62 14.64
N THR A 4 0.61 2.16 13.46
CA THR A 4 -0.33 1.65 12.45
C THR A 4 0.40 1.46 11.14
N PHE A 5 0.26 0.28 10.55
CA PHE A 5 0.86 -0.06 9.26
C PHE A 5 -0.22 -0.47 8.26
N LEU A 6 -0.11 0.01 7.04
CA LEU A 6 -0.80 -0.54 5.89
C LEU A 6 0.17 -1.45 5.15
N LEU A 7 -0.16 -2.73 5.06
CA LEU A 7 0.63 -3.73 4.37
C LEU A 7 0.01 -4.05 3.01
N ASP A 8 0.88 -4.23 2.02
CA ASP A 8 0.51 -4.89 0.78
C ASP A 8 0.51 -6.43 0.96
N ARG A 9 -0.11 -7.15 0.03
CA ARG A 9 -0.21 -8.61 -0.02
C ARG A 9 1.13 -9.32 -0.09
N ASP A 10 2.18 -8.64 -0.56
CA ASP A 10 3.56 -9.16 -0.57
C ASP A 10 4.32 -8.89 0.73
N GLY A 11 3.65 -8.32 1.74
CA GLY A 11 4.25 -7.94 3.02
C GLY A 11 4.99 -6.61 2.98
N SER A 12 5.05 -5.90 1.85
CA SER A 12 5.65 -4.56 1.79
C SER A 12 4.81 -3.54 2.55
N VAL A 13 5.47 -2.61 3.23
CA VAL A 13 4.79 -1.52 3.94
C VAL A 13 4.43 -0.42 2.94
N ALA A 14 3.13 -0.15 2.81
CA ALA A 14 2.59 0.93 1.97
C ALA A 14 2.38 2.23 2.74
N LEU A 15 2.15 2.15 4.06
CA LEU A 15 2.07 3.28 4.98
C LEU A 15 2.55 2.84 6.36
N ALA A 16 3.32 3.71 7.02
CA ALA A 16 3.65 3.57 8.43
C ALA A 16 3.30 4.88 9.14
N HIS A 17 2.54 4.76 10.22
CA HIS A 17 2.28 5.86 11.14
C HIS A 17 2.71 5.42 12.53
N VAL A 18 3.67 6.13 13.11
CA VAL A 18 4.26 5.82 14.41
C VAL A 18 4.29 7.11 15.20
N ASP A 19 3.65 7.11 16.37
CA ASP A 19 3.64 8.27 17.26
C ASP A 19 3.77 7.78 18.71
N VAL A 20 4.54 8.52 19.51
CA VAL A 20 4.70 8.25 20.95
C VAL A 20 3.48 8.72 21.74
N ASP A 21 2.77 9.73 21.23
CA ASP A 21 1.53 10.21 21.79
C ASP A 21 0.36 9.38 21.27
N TYR A 22 -0.12 8.46 22.11
CA TYR A 22 -1.22 7.55 21.79
C TYR A 22 -2.55 8.23 21.47
N ARG A 23 -2.69 9.54 21.76
CA ARG A 23 -3.89 10.31 21.41
C ARG A 23 -3.87 10.74 19.95
N LYS A 24 -2.69 10.83 19.33
CA LYS A 24 -2.54 11.12 17.91
C LYS A 24 -2.77 9.84 17.12
N ARG A 25 -3.95 9.78 16.50
CA ARG A 25 -4.34 8.68 15.63
C ARG A 25 -3.93 8.99 14.20
N LEU A 26 -3.70 7.92 13.43
CA LEU A 26 -3.62 8.04 11.98
C LEU A 26 -4.91 8.67 11.46
N ASP A 27 -4.76 9.76 10.72
CA ASP A 27 -5.83 10.44 10.02
C ASP A 27 -6.45 9.52 8.94
N VAL A 28 -7.78 9.48 8.89
CA VAL A 28 -8.54 8.62 7.98
C VAL A 28 -8.29 8.99 6.53
N GLU A 29 -8.19 10.29 6.22
CA GLU A 29 -7.91 10.75 4.85
C GLU A 29 -6.54 10.28 4.37
N SER A 30 -5.55 10.32 5.26
CA SER A 30 -4.21 9.79 5.00
C SER A 30 -4.23 8.28 4.72
N LEU A 31 -5.02 7.52 5.48
CA LEU A 31 -5.21 6.09 5.24
C LEU A 31 -5.90 5.81 3.89
N LEU A 32 -6.96 6.54 3.57
CA LEU A 32 -7.70 6.38 2.30
C LEU A 32 -6.83 6.73 1.09
N ARG A 33 -6.03 7.80 1.20
CA ARG A 33 -5.05 8.16 0.15
C ARG A 33 -4.03 7.06 -0.07
N ALA A 34 -3.46 6.50 1.01
CA ALA A 34 -2.51 5.39 0.92
C ALA A 34 -3.16 4.15 0.28
N LEU A 35 -4.39 3.83 0.65
CA LEU A 35 -5.14 2.71 0.06
C LEU A 35 -5.39 2.90 -1.43
N LYS A 36 -5.79 4.10 -1.86
CA LYS A 36 -6.01 4.42 -3.27
C LYS A 36 -4.71 4.30 -4.08
N ALA A 37 -3.60 4.79 -3.54
CA ALA A 37 -2.29 4.65 -4.17
C ALA A 37 -1.88 3.17 -4.30
N LEU A 38 -2.12 2.37 -3.25
CA LEU A 38 -1.83 0.94 -3.26
C LEU A 38 -2.64 0.20 -4.33
N GLN A 39 -3.93 0.49 -4.45
CA GLN A 39 -4.80 -0.08 -5.49
C GLN A 39 -4.35 0.30 -6.91
N ALA A 40 -3.96 1.56 -7.13
CA ALA A 40 -3.45 2.01 -8.42
C ALA A 40 -2.15 1.27 -8.81
N ARG A 41 -1.24 1.05 -7.86
CA ARG A 41 -0.02 0.24 -8.06
C ARG A 41 -0.36 -1.18 -8.48
N HIS A 42 -1.38 -1.80 -7.88
CA HIS A 42 -1.82 -3.15 -8.25
C HIS A 42 -2.39 -3.21 -9.65
N ALA A 43 -3.26 -2.25 -10.01
CA ALA A 43 -3.81 -2.15 -11.35
C ALA A 43 -2.69 -2.02 -12.39
N ALA A 44 -1.72 -1.12 -12.16
CA ALA A 44 -0.58 -0.94 -13.05
C ALA A 44 0.26 -2.23 -13.19
N LYS A 45 0.50 -2.96 -12.10
CA LYS A 45 1.22 -4.25 -12.14
C LYS A 45 0.48 -5.30 -12.96
N LEU A 46 -0.84 -5.39 -12.82
CA LEU A 46 -1.68 -6.31 -13.61
C LEU A 46 -1.67 -5.94 -15.10
N HIS A 47 -1.76 -4.65 -15.43
CA HIS A 47 -1.63 -4.17 -16.80
C HIS A 47 -0.26 -4.54 -17.39
N ALA A 48 0.83 -4.25 -16.68
CA ALA A 48 2.17 -4.58 -17.13
C ALA A 48 2.40 -6.10 -17.33
N LEU A 49 1.77 -6.95 -16.51
CA LEU A 49 1.83 -8.40 -16.70
C LEU A 49 1.07 -8.86 -17.94
N ARG A 50 -0.05 -8.21 -18.27
CA ARG A 50 -0.84 -8.50 -19.48
C ARG A 50 -0.14 -8.05 -20.75
N GLU A 51 0.62 -6.95 -20.69
CA GLU A 51 1.32 -6.38 -21.85
C GLU A 51 2.63 -7.09 -22.19
N ARG A 52 3.12 -8.04 -21.37
CA ARG A 52 4.31 -8.85 -21.69
C ARG A 52 3.94 -9.96 -22.70
N PRO A 53 4.32 -9.84 -23.99
CA PRO A 53 4.09 -10.91 -24.95
C PRO A 53 5.23 -11.93 -24.83
N GLY A 54 4.90 -13.22 -24.68
CA GLY A 54 5.84 -14.32 -24.89
C GLY A 54 6.85 -14.58 -23.77
N ARG A 55 6.47 -15.46 -22.84
CA ARG A 55 7.44 -16.41 -22.27
C ARG A 55 6.81 -17.80 -22.36
N SER A 56 6.82 -18.35 -23.58
CA SER A 56 6.69 -19.81 -23.74
C SER A 56 7.99 -20.45 -23.23
N PRO A 57 7.91 -21.62 -22.57
CA PRO A 57 9.09 -22.42 -22.22
C PRO A 57 9.83 -22.91 -23.46
#